data_AF-A0A7Y3EGH1-F1
#
_entry.id   AF-A0A7Y3EGH1-F1
#
_cell.length_a   1.000
_cell.length_b   1.000
_cell.length_c   1.000
_cell.angle_alpha   90.00
_cell.angle_beta   90.00
_cell.angle_gamma   90.00
#
_symmetry.space_group_name_H-M   'P 1'
#
loop_
_entity.id
_entity.type
_entity.pdbx_description
1 polymer ?
#
loop_
_entity_poly.entity_id
_entity_poly.type
_entity_poly.pdbx_seq_one_letter_code
_entity_poly.pdbx_strand_id
1 'polypeptide(L)'
;MIDIHLSELPSGIKKLLSIFLIVLTVGFISGLDFVHFNTGGKPSGVTEHYLGNESDEEAVVMKFKKSEKSILNTIHSHMISMAMIFLILGLLLYLARLNYLLKMILIIEPFLSVLITFGGLYFLWKGIEWMSYVVMI
;
A
#
# COMPACT_ATOMS: atom_id res chain seq x y z
N MET A 1 -31.92 -6.38 -2.33
CA MET A 1 -30.66 -6.25 -1.56
C MET A 1 -30.05 -7.64 -1.53
N ILE A 2 -28.78 -7.81 -1.90
CA ILE A 2 -28.17 -9.16 -1.88
C ILE A 2 -27.90 -9.50 -0.41
N ASP A 3 -28.78 -10.32 0.18
CA ASP A 3 -28.67 -10.81 1.56
C ASP A 3 -27.83 -12.09 1.61
N ILE A 4 -26.58 -12.00 1.15
CA ILE A 4 -25.62 -13.10 1.25
C ILE A 4 -24.54 -12.70 2.24
N HIS A 5 -24.31 -13.56 3.24
CA HIS A 5 -23.26 -13.37 4.23
C HIS A 5 -22.12 -14.38 4.08
N LEU A 6 -20.92 -14.00 4.54
CA LEU A 6 -19.75 -14.89 4.56
C LEU A 6 -20.04 -16.24 5.24
N SER A 7 -20.89 -16.26 6.27
CA SER A 7 -21.30 -17.48 6.98
C SER A 7 -22.06 -18.47 6.10
N GLU A 8 -22.82 -17.97 5.14
CA GLU A 8 -23.71 -18.73 4.25
C GLU A 8 -22.97 -19.28 3.03
N LEU A 9 -21.71 -18.88 2.81
CA LEU A 9 -20.91 -19.39 1.70
C LEU A 9 -20.59 -20.90 1.85
N PRO A 10 -20.50 -21.64 0.73
CA PRO A 10 -20.07 -23.03 0.75
C PRO A 10 -18.71 -23.21 1.43
N SER A 11 -18.50 -24.35 2.09
CA SER A 11 -17.26 -24.64 2.83
C SER A 11 -16.01 -24.58 1.94
N GLY A 12 -16.11 -24.98 0.67
CA GLY A 12 -15.01 -24.86 -0.30
C GLY A 12 -14.59 -23.41 -0.54
N ILE A 13 -15.56 -22.50 -0.75
CA ILE A 13 -15.29 -21.06 -0.94
C ILE A 13 -14.68 -20.46 0.33
N LYS A 14 -15.20 -20.81 1.51
CA LYS A 14 -14.63 -20.33 2.78
C LYS A 14 -13.16 -20.74 2.95
N LYS A 15 -12.81 -21.98 2.61
CA LYS A 15 -11.40 -22.45 2.64
C LYS A 15 -10.53 -21.69 1.65
N LEU A 16 -11.01 -21.50 0.41
CA LEU A 16 -10.30 -20.72 -0.61
C LEU A 16 -10.01 -19.29 -0.13
N LEU A 17 -11.04 -18.60 0.38
CA LEU A 17 -10.91 -17.24 0.91
C LEU A 17 -9.97 -17.18 2.11
N SER A 18 -10.01 -18.19 2.99
CA SER A 18 -9.10 -18.25 4.15
C SER A 18 -7.64 -18.39 3.72
N ILE A 19 -7.35 -19.28 2.76
CA ILE A 19 -5.99 -19.47 2.22
C ILE A 19 -5.53 -18.18 1.50
N PHE A 20 -6.41 -17.58 0.69
CA PHE A 20 -6.14 -16.30 0.04
C PHE A 20 -5.75 -15.21 1.05
N LEU A 21 -6.53 -15.05 2.13
CA LEU A 21 -6.25 -14.06 3.17
C LEU A 21 -4.93 -14.33 3.87
N ILE A 22 -4.60 -15.58 4.19
CA ILE A 22 -3.31 -15.94 4.80
C ILE A 22 -2.14 -15.53 3.89
N VAL A 23 -2.20 -15.91 2.61
CA VAL A 23 -1.13 -15.58 1.65
C VAL A 23 -1.03 -14.06 1.46
N LEU A 24 -2.18 -13.38 1.35
CA LEU A 24 -2.23 -11.93 1.24
C LEU A 24 -1.62 -11.25 2.47
N THR A 25 -1.92 -11.72 3.68
CA THR A 25 -1.34 -11.21 4.92
C THR A 25 0.17 -11.36 4.94
N VAL A 26 0.70 -12.53 4.60
CA VAL A 26 2.16 -12.77 4.52
C VAL A 26 2.81 -11.82 3.52
N GLY A 27 2.22 -11.69 2.32
CA GLY A 27 2.72 -10.77 1.30
C GLY A 27 2.67 -9.30 1.75
N PHE A 28 1.60 -8.88 2.41
CA PHE A 28 1.45 -7.51 2.89
C PHE A 28 2.46 -7.17 3.98
N ILE A 29 2.65 -8.05 4.97
CA ILE A 29 3.67 -7.88 6.03
C ILE A 29 5.07 -7.80 5.40
N SER A 30 5.38 -8.70 4.47
CA SER A 30 6.68 -8.69 3.77
C SER A 30 6.91 -7.38 3.01
N GLY A 31 5.84 -6.80 2.43
CA GLY A 31 5.89 -5.48 1.79
C GLY A 31 6.17 -4.35 2.78
N LEU A 32 5.55 -4.37 3.97
CA LEU A 32 5.83 -3.40 5.03
C LEU A 32 7.27 -3.50 5.53
N ASP A 33 7.77 -4.71 5.75
CA ASP A 33 9.16 -4.97 6.14
C ASP A 33 10.14 -4.48 5.06
N PHE A 34 9.81 -4.67 3.78
CA PHE A 34 10.61 -4.14 2.68
C PHE A 34 10.68 -2.61 2.69
N VAL A 35 9.56 -1.93 2.91
CA VAL A 35 9.54 -0.46 3.04
C VAL A 35 10.39 -0.05 4.24
N HIS A 36 10.20 -0.69 5.40
CA HIS A 36 10.96 -0.37 6.61
C HIS A 36 12.47 -0.58 6.43
N PHE A 37 12.88 -1.68 5.80
CA PHE A 37 14.28 -1.98 5.53
C PHE A 37 14.93 -0.91 4.63
N ASN A 38 14.19 -0.38 3.65
CA ASN A 38 14.70 0.59 2.69
C ASN A 38 14.71 2.04 3.21
N THR A 39 13.80 2.38 4.12
CA THR A 39 13.57 3.76 4.59
C THR A 39 13.87 3.95 6.09
N GLY A 40 14.20 2.87 6.80
CA GLY A 40 14.31 2.87 8.26
C GLY A 40 12.99 3.22 8.97
N GLY A 41 11.86 3.24 8.26
CA GLY A 41 10.57 3.68 8.80
C GLY A 41 10.53 5.16 9.20
N LYS A 42 11.33 6.03 8.57
CA LYS A 42 11.39 7.46 8.88
C LYS A 42 11.21 8.31 7.62
N PRO A 43 10.57 9.49 7.71
CA PRO A 43 10.40 10.40 6.58
C PRO A 43 11.72 10.75 5.87
N SER A 44 12.81 10.99 6.63
CA SER A 44 14.13 11.27 6.07
C SER A 44 14.67 10.10 5.23
N GLY A 45 14.46 8.86 5.67
CA GLY A 45 14.88 7.68 4.91
C GLY A 45 14.00 7.42 3.70
N VAL A 46 12.73 7.87 3.70
CA VAL A 46 11.89 7.91 2.48
C VAL A 46 12.49 8.89 1.48
N THR A 47 12.81 10.12 1.90
CA THR A 47 13.45 11.12 1.06
C THR A 47 14.76 10.58 0.48
N GLU A 48 15.65 10.04 1.31
CA GLU A 48 16.92 9.45 0.90
C GLU A 48 16.74 8.28 -0.08
N HIS A 49 15.73 7.43 0.14
CA HIS A 49 15.46 6.29 -0.74
C HIS A 49 15.05 6.72 -2.16
N TYR A 50 14.32 7.83 -2.30
CA TYR A 50 13.76 8.25 -3.58
C TYR A 50 14.54 9.38 -4.26
N LEU A 51 15.08 10.33 -3.50
CA LEU A 51 15.86 11.47 -3.98
C LEU A 51 17.36 11.23 -3.92
N GLY A 52 17.81 10.19 -3.23
CA GLY A 52 19.22 9.86 -3.05
C GLY A 52 19.89 10.67 -1.93
N ASN A 53 21.17 10.40 -1.71
CA ASN A 53 22.05 11.09 -0.77
C ASN A 53 23.40 11.43 -1.40
N GLU A 54 23.43 11.67 -2.73
CA GLU A 54 24.68 11.86 -3.48
C GLU A 54 25.50 13.08 -3.00
N SER A 55 24.87 14.01 -2.29
CA SER A 55 25.53 15.18 -1.69
C SER A 55 26.19 14.89 -0.34
N ASP A 56 25.93 13.73 0.28
CA ASP A 56 26.50 13.34 1.57
C ASP A 56 27.77 12.51 1.33
N GLU A 57 28.93 13.16 1.37
CA GLU A 57 30.24 12.52 1.15
C GLU A 57 30.62 11.54 2.27
N GLU A 58 30.00 11.67 3.45
CA GLU A 58 30.25 10.81 4.62
C GLU A 58 29.25 9.65 4.72
N ALA A 59 28.37 9.48 3.73
CA ALA A 59 27.35 8.44 3.75
C ALA A 59 27.97 7.04 3.73
N VAL A 60 27.64 6.24 4.76
CA VAL A 60 28.08 4.84 4.86
C VAL A 60 27.52 3.98 3.72
N VAL A 61 26.33 4.33 3.22
CA VAL A 61 25.68 3.66 2.08
C VAL A 61 25.19 4.73 1.10
N MET A 62 25.72 4.70 -0.12
CA MET A 62 25.28 5.59 -1.20
C MET A 62 23.94 5.13 -1.79
N LYS A 63 22.98 6.05 -1.86
CA LYS A 63 21.70 5.91 -2.52
C LYS A 63 21.60 6.96 -3.62
N PHE A 64 21.25 6.51 -4.81
CA PHE A 64 21.05 7.40 -5.96
C PHE A 64 19.58 7.74 -6.13
N LYS A 65 19.32 8.96 -6.58
CA LYS A 65 17.99 9.39 -6.99
C LYS A 65 17.38 8.38 -7.95
N LYS A 66 16.16 7.95 -7.65
CA LYS A 66 15.44 7.00 -8.50
C LYS A 66 15.19 7.63 -9.88
N SER A 67 15.37 6.85 -10.93
CA SER A 67 15.03 7.29 -12.29
C SER A 67 13.53 7.47 -12.45
N GLU A 68 13.11 8.32 -13.39
CA GLU A 68 11.70 8.52 -13.71
C GLU A 68 11.00 7.20 -14.06
N LYS A 69 11.66 6.36 -14.87
CA LYS A 69 11.18 5.02 -15.19
C LYS A 69 10.90 4.18 -13.94
N SER A 70 11.79 4.23 -12.95
CA SER A 70 11.63 3.48 -11.70
C SER A 70 10.39 3.97 -10.94
N ILE A 71 10.22 5.28 -10.80
CA ILE A 71 9.08 5.87 -10.08
C ILE A 71 7.75 5.55 -10.77
N LEU A 72 7.69 5.75 -12.09
CA LEU A 72 6.48 5.45 -12.87
C LEU A 72 6.13 3.96 -12.77
N ASN A 73 7.13 3.07 -12.83
CA ASN A 73 6.89 1.64 -12.68
C ASN A 73 6.40 1.28 -11.27
N THR A 74 6.98 1.87 -10.23
CA THR A 74 6.54 1.67 -8.84
C THR A 74 5.09 2.12 -8.68
N ILE A 75 4.75 3.35 -9.10
CA ILE A 75 3.39 3.89 -8.99
C ILE A 75 2.41 3.04 -9.78
N HIS A 76 2.69 2.74 -11.05
CA HIS A 76 1.81 1.95 -11.91
C HIS A 76 1.52 0.56 -11.33
N SER A 77 2.57 -0.17 -10.94
CA SER A 77 2.43 -1.55 -10.44
C SER A 77 1.70 -1.60 -9.09
N HIS A 78 1.98 -0.66 -8.18
CA HIS A 78 1.32 -0.65 -6.87
C HIS A 78 -0.12 -0.15 -6.96
N MET A 79 -0.40 0.88 -7.77
CA MET A 79 -1.78 1.36 -7.97
C MET A 79 -2.69 0.25 -8.51
N ILE A 80 -2.24 -0.50 -9.52
CA ILE A 80 -3.04 -1.58 -10.11
C ILE A 80 -3.21 -2.73 -9.12
N SER A 81 -2.11 -3.22 -8.52
CA SER A 81 -2.18 -4.37 -7.61
C SER A 81 -2.99 -4.06 -6.36
N MET A 82 -2.82 -2.89 -5.73
CA MET A 82 -3.58 -2.50 -4.55
C MET A 82 -5.06 -2.26 -4.87
N ALA A 83 -5.39 -1.65 -6.01
CA ALA A 83 -6.78 -1.52 -6.44
C ALA A 83 -7.47 -2.88 -6.58
N MET A 84 -6.79 -3.89 -7.14
CA MET A 84 -7.32 -5.25 -7.24
C MET A 84 -7.49 -5.91 -5.86
N ILE A 85 -6.49 -5.77 -4.97
CA ILE A 85 -6.56 -6.31 -3.60
C ILE A 85 -7.73 -5.66 -2.84
N PHE A 86 -7.85 -4.34 -2.86
CA PHE A 86 -8.90 -3.61 -2.16
C PHE A 86 -10.28 -3.87 -2.73
N LEU A 87 -10.40 -4.10 -4.04
CA LEU A 87 -11.66 -4.54 -4.63
C LEU A 87 -12.09 -5.89 -4.05
N ILE A 88 -11.19 -6.88 -4.01
CA ILE A 88 -11.48 -8.20 -3.46
C ILE A 88 -11.80 -8.12 -1.96
N LEU A 89 -10.99 -7.41 -1.18
CA LEU A 89 -11.23 -7.22 0.25
C LEU A 89 -12.52 -6.43 0.53
N GLY A 90 -12.82 -5.43 -0.30
CA GLY A 90 -14.02 -4.63 -0.18
C GLY A 90 -15.28 -5.44 -0.45
N LEU A 91 -15.25 -6.33 -1.43
CA LEU A 91 -16.34 -7.31 -1.66
C LEU A 91 -16.50 -8.26 -0.47
N LEU A 92 -15.40 -8.75 0.11
CA LEU A 92 -15.44 -9.59 1.31
C LEU A 92 -16.03 -8.87 2.52
N LEU A 93 -15.61 -7.62 2.77
CA LEU A 93 -16.16 -6.76 3.82
C LEU A 93 -17.64 -6.45 3.57
N TYR A 94 -18.06 -6.32 2.32
CA TYR A 94 -19.46 -6.09 1.98
C TYR A 94 -20.35 -7.26 2.41
N LEU A 95 -19.85 -8.50 2.27
CA LEU A 95 -20.52 -9.73 2.72
C LEU A 95 -20.41 -9.97 4.25
N ALA A 96 -19.58 -9.20 4.95
CA ALA A 96 -19.45 -9.28 6.40
C ALA A 96 -20.65 -8.66 7.12
N ARG A 97 -20.99 -9.24 8.28
CA ARG A 97 -22.03 -8.71 9.19
C ARG A 97 -21.43 -7.58 10.03
N LEU A 98 -21.37 -6.39 9.45
CA LEU A 98 -20.91 -5.16 10.09
C LEU A 98 -21.95 -4.06 9.91
N ASN A 99 -21.91 -3.05 10.79
CA ASN A 99 -22.73 -1.86 10.60
C ASN A 99 -22.36 -1.17 9.27
N TYR A 100 -23.35 -0.53 8.62
CA TYR A 100 -23.18 -0.01 7.27
C TYR A 100 -22.10 1.08 7.19
N LEU A 101 -22.08 2.01 8.16
CA LEU A 101 -21.11 3.11 8.17
C LEU A 101 -19.67 2.61 8.21
N LEU A 102 -19.34 1.73 9.16
CA LEU A 102 -18.01 1.13 9.32
C LEU A 102 -17.62 0.32 8.10
N LYS A 103 -18.56 -0.47 7.56
CA LYS A 103 -18.35 -1.23 6.33
C LYS A 103 -17.96 -0.31 5.17
N MET A 104 -18.66 0.78 4.97
CA MET A 104 -18.36 1.73 3.89
C MET A 104 -17.03 2.46 4.11
N ILE A 105 -16.70 2.83 5.35
CA ILE A 105 -15.40 3.45 5.68
C ILE A 105 -14.26 2.49 5.32
N LEU A 106 -14.32 1.25 5.80
CA LEU A 106 -13.27 0.23 5.56
C LEU A 106 -13.13 -0.14 4.07
N ILE A 107 -14.19 0.02 3.27
CA ILE A 107 -14.16 -0.23 1.83
C ILE A 107 -13.55 0.95 1.07
N ILE A 108 -13.93 2.19 1.41
CA ILE A 108 -13.57 3.39 0.61
C ILE A 108 -12.20 3.94 1.00
N GLU A 109 -11.88 3.98 2.29
CA GLU A 109 -10.68 4.63 2.81
C GLU A 109 -9.38 4.11 2.16
N PRO A 110 -9.16 2.79 1.98
CA PRO A 110 -7.91 2.29 1.40
C PRO A 110 -7.65 2.79 -0.02
N PHE A 111 -8.70 2.98 -0.83
CA PHE A 111 -8.55 3.52 -2.19
C PHE A 111 -8.09 4.97 -2.19
N LEU A 112 -8.63 5.79 -1.28
CA LEU A 112 -8.22 7.18 -1.13
C LEU A 112 -6.79 7.26 -0.59
N SER A 113 -6.45 6.43 0.39
CA SER A 113 -5.10 6.32 0.94
C SER A 113 -4.07 6.02 -0.16
N VAL A 114 -4.27 4.99 -0.99
CA VAL A 114 -3.35 4.67 -2.09
C VAL A 114 -3.18 5.80 -3.10
N LEU A 115 -4.25 6.54 -3.44
CA LEU A 115 -4.12 7.70 -4.32
C LEU A 115 -3.25 8.79 -3.69
N ILE A 116 -3.45 9.06 -2.40
CA ILE A 116 -2.69 10.07 -1.66
C ILE A 116 -1.23 9.64 -1.50
N THR A 117 -0.96 8.40 -1.08
CA THR A 117 0.39 7.88 -0.86
C THR A 117 1.21 7.85 -2.15
N PHE A 118 0.69 7.28 -3.24
CA PHE A 118 1.45 7.19 -4.49
C PHE A 118 1.49 8.51 -5.26
N GLY A 119 0.46 9.35 -5.14
CA GLY A 119 0.51 10.74 -5.59
C GLY A 119 1.56 11.54 -4.83
N GLY A 120 1.61 11.40 -3.51
CA GLY A 120 2.63 11.98 -2.64
C GLY A 120 4.02 11.52 -3.02
N LEU A 121 4.19 10.23 -3.34
CA LEU A 121 5.48 9.70 -3.80
C LEU A 121 5.94 10.34 -5.13
N TYR A 122 5.03 10.57 -6.06
CA TYR A 122 5.35 11.28 -7.31
C TYR A 122 5.82 12.72 -7.04
N PHE A 123 5.11 13.44 -6.16
CA PHE A 123 5.47 14.81 -5.80
C PHE A 123 6.78 14.88 -4.99
N LEU A 124 7.02 13.91 -4.09
CA LEU A 124 8.30 13.74 -3.40
C LEU A 124 9.43 13.66 -4.41
N TRP A 125 9.32 12.77 -5.40
CA TRP A 125 10.35 12.58 -6.41
C TRP A 125 10.59 13.83 -7.29
N LYS A 126 9.54 14.63 -7.53
CA LYS A 126 9.63 15.94 -8.19
C LYS A 126 10.31 17.02 -7.34
N GLY A 127 10.65 16.73 -6.08
CA GLY A 127 11.41 17.61 -5.17
C GLY A 127 10.60 18.22 -4.04
N ILE A 128 9.32 17.84 -3.86
CA ILE A 128 8.50 18.33 -2.76
C ILE A 128 8.73 17.45 -1.52
N GLU A 129 9.79 17.72 -0.76
CA GLU A 129 10.29 16.81 0.28
C GLU A 129 9.32 16.53 1.44
N TRP A 130 8.43 17.47 1.78
CA TRP A 130 7.45 17.27 2.86
C TRP A 130 6.42 16.17 2.53
N MET A 131 6.30 15.78 1.26
CA MET A 131 5.51 14.62 0.86
C MET A 131 5.98 13.33 1.53
N SER A 132 7.23 13.25 2.00
CA SER A 132 7.73 12.11 2.78
C SER A 132 6.89 11.82 4.03
N TYR A 133 6.31 12.85 4.66
CA TYR A 133 5.38 12.67 5.79
C TYR A 133 4.04 12.09 5.34
N VAL A 134 3.54 12.54 4.18
CA VAL A 134 2.27 12.05 3.60
C VAL A 134 2.41 10.58 3.18
N VAL A 135 3.57 10.19 2.65
CA VAL A 135 3.84 8.80 2.23
C VAL A 135 3.94 7.85 3.43
N MET A 136 4.28 8.36 4.62
CA MET A 136 4.47 7.56 5.84
C MET A 136 3.20 7.40 6.69
N ILE A 137 2.18 8.22 6.47
CA ILE A 137 0.88 8.18 7.17
C ILE A 137 -0.06 7.25 6.40
#